data_AF-A0A929AQ54-F1
#
_entry.id   AF-A0A929AQ54-F1
#
_cell.length_a   1.000
_cell.length_b   1.000
_cell.length_c   1.000
_cell.angle_alpha   90.00
_cell.angle_beta   90.00
_cell.angle_gamma   90.00
#
_symmetry.space_group_name_H-M   'P 1'
#
loop_
_entity.id
_entity.type
_entity.pdbx_description
1 polymer ?
#
loop_
_entity_poly.entity_id
_entity_poly.type
_entity_poly.pdbx_seq_one_letter_code
_entity_poly.pdbx_strand_id
1 'polypeptide(L)'
;MILFRWLPILSTVLCLVAPAISSSSNLAMAQRPSLLANGQVENYTGFPGYPLPALAPILFSYGWYQGADGQTGFHSGIDLLANPGTPVLAVDVGTVAFAGQQGAYGNLVVINHQGGRQTRYAHLSNITVRKGQQVQTGTTLGTTGSTGQPDITKPHLHFEVRLNAPAGWVAQDPELHLTATPTAQQ
;
A
#
# COMPACT_ATOMS: atom_id res chain seq x y z
N MET A 1 40.77 54.28 42.84
CA MET A 1 40.17 54.17 41.50
C MET A 1 41.05 53.22 40.69
N ILE A 2 40.78 51.93 40.81
CA ILE A 2 41.61 50.86 40.21
C ILE A 2 40.66 49.97 39.42
N LEU A 3 40.88 49.94 38.11
CA LEU A 3 40.06 49.30 37.09
C LEU A 3 40.02 47.78 37.25
N PHE A 4 38.82 47.21 37.26
CA PHE A 4 38.57 45.80 36.95
C PHE A 4 38.85 45.55 35.46
N ARG A 5 39.90 44.79 35.13
CA ARG A 5 40.08 44.19 33.80
C ARG A 5 39.64 42.73 33.85
N TRP A 6 38.55 42.45 33.14
CA TRP A 6 38.10 41.12 32.80
C TRP A 6 39.04 40.51 31.74
N LEU A 7 39.57 39.30 31.99
CA LEU A 7 40.17 38.46 30.95
C LEU A 7 39.06 37.60 30.30
N PRO A 8 38.99 37.51 28.96
CA PRO A 8 38.12 36.56 28.29
C PRO A 8 38.76 35.16 28.24
N ILE A 9 37.95 34.15 28.49
CA ILE A 9 38.27 32.72 28.39
C ILE A 9 38.34 32.38 26.89
N LEU A 10 39.51 31.94 26.40
CA LEU A 10 39.61 31.30 25.08
C LEU A 10 39.04 29.88 25.17
N SER A 11 37.89 29.66 24.55
CA SER A 11 37.33 28.32 24.30
C SER A 11 37.76 27.87 22.90
N THR A 12 38.71 26.94 22.84
CA THR A 12 39.16 26.33 21.58
C THR A 12 38.12 25.30 21.15
N VAL A 13 37.24 25.66 20.23
CA VAL A 13 36.33 24.70 19.58
C VAL A 13 37.13 23.99 18.48
N LEU A 14 37.50 22.74 18.76
CA LEU A 14 38.03 21.81 17.77
C LEU A 14 36.91 21.48 16.77
N CYS A 15 36.96 22.10 15.59
CA CYS A 15 36.05 21.81 14.49
C CYS A 15 36.46 20.48 13.84
N LEU A 16 35.80 19.38 14.22
CA LEU A 16 35.88 18.10 13.52
C LEU A 16 35.13 18.24 12.19
N VAL A 17 35.88 18.29 11.10
CA VAL A 17 35.34 18.18 9.73
C VAL A 17 34.92 16.72 9.54
N ALA A 18 33.62 16.43 9.63
CA ALA A 18 33.10 15.14 9.20
C ALA A 18 33.13 15.09 7.66
N PRO A 19 33.57 13.98 7.03
CA PRO A 19 33.50 13.86 5.58
C PRO A 19 32.02 13.82 5.16
N ALA A 20 31.68 14.63 4.15
CA ALA A 20 30.39 14.54 3.48
C ALA A 20 30.29 13.16 2.82
N ILE A 21 29.52 12.26 3.43
CA ILE A 21 29.13 11.00 2.81
C ILE A 21 28.00 11.36 1.84
N SER A 22 28.30 11.34 0.54
CA SER A 22 27.28 11.36 -0.50
C SER A 22 26.46 10.08 -0.41
N SER A 23 25.32 10.12 0.28
CA SER A 23 24.34 9.05 0.21
C SER A 23 23.55 9.21 -1.09
N SER A 24 24.00 8.54 -2.14
CA SER A 24 23.11 8.13 -3.23
C SER A 24 22.04 7.23 -2.61
N SER A 25 20.85 7.79 -2.45
CA SER A 25 19.69 7.06 -1.94
C SER A 25 19.18 6.10 -3.02
N ASN A 26 19.92 5.02 -3.25
CA ASN A 26 19.29 3.75 -3.59
C ASN A 26 18.73 3.21 -2.28
N LEU A 27 17.49 3.60 -1.95
CA LEU A 27 16.69 2.89 -0.96
C LEU A 27 16.35 1.53 -1.56
N ALA A 28 17.32 0.61 -1.58
CA ALA A 28 17.04 -0.80 -1.71
C ALA A 28 16.19 -1.17 -0.49
N MET A 29 14.89 -1.30 -0.73
CA MET A 29 13.96 -1.79 0.27
C MET A 29 14.53 -3.09 0.82
N ALA A 30 14.73 -3.15 2.13
CA ALA A 30 14.96 -4.42 2.78
C ALA A 30 13.67 -5.24 2.60
N GLN A 31 13.60 -6.01 1.51
CA GLN A 31 12.67 -7.12 1.35
C GLN A 31 13.01 -8.08 2.49
N ARG A 32 12.37 -7.90 3.66
CA ARG A 32 12.57 -8.82 4.77
C ARG A 32 11.96 -10.13 4.30
N PRO A 33 12.76 -11.20 4.12
CA PRO A 33 12.19 -12.46 3.72
C PRO A 33 11.18 -12.89 4.77
N SER A 34 9.93 -13.10 4.38
CA SER A 34 8.99 -13.77 5.26
C SER A 34 9.44 -15.22 5.35
N LEU A 35 9.86 -15.65 6.55
CA LEU A 35 10.16 -17.03 6.82
C LEU A 35 8.85 -17.81 6.80
N LEU A 36 8.74 -18.77 5.90
CA LEU A 36 7.68 -19.76 5.97
C LEU A 36 7.86 -20.60 7.23
N ALA A 37 6.77 -21.22 7.70
CA ALA A 37 6.78 -22.08 8.90
C ALA A 37 7.78 -23.26 8.82
N ASN A 38 8.31 -23.55 7.63
CA ASN A 38 9.34 -24.57 7.36
C ASN A 38 10.76 -24.00 7.23
N GLY A 39 11.00 -22.73 7.57
CA GLY A 39 12.33 -22.09 7.52
C GLY A 39 12.81 -21.73 6.11
N GLN A 40 11.95 -21.81 5.10
CA GLN A 40 12.27 -21.32 3.75
C GLN A 40 12.05 -19.81 3.66
N VAL A 41 12.99 -19.13 3.01
CA VAL A 41 12.90 -17.71 2.61
C VAL A 41 11.93 -17.64 1.42
N GLU A 42 10.77 -17.00 1.59
CA GLU A 42 10.01 -16.60 0.40
C GLU A 42 10.77 -15.50 -0.33
N ASN A 43 11.19 -15.78 -1.57
CA ASN A 43 11.62 -14.73 -2.49
C ASN A 43 10.38 -13.92 -2.86
N TYR A 44 10.14 -12.84 -2.12
CA TYR A 44 8.97 -12.00 -2.34
C TYR A 44 9.10 -11.25 -3.67
N THR A 45 8.37 -11.67 -4.69
CA THR A 45 8.35 -11.05 -6.03
C THR A 45 7.15 -10.13 -6.25
N GLY A 46 6.36 -9.82 -5.21
CA GLY A 46 5.06 -9.16 -5.38
C GLY A 46 3.90 -10.14 -5.45
N PHE A 47 2.71 -9.62 -5.78
CA PHE A 47 1.57 -10.43 -6.19
C PHE A 47 1.68 -10.77 -7.68
N PRO A 48 1.32 -12.00 -8.09
CA PRO A 48 1.45 -12.45 -9.48
C PRO A 48 0.43 -11.83 -10.43
N GLY A 49 -0.66 -11.25 -9.91
CA GLY A 49 -1.74 -10.65 -10.69
C GLY A 49 -1.86 -9.14 -10.52
N TYR A 50 -2.69 -8.55 -11.37
CA TYR A 50 -3.09 -7.15 -11.31
C TYR A 50 -4.60 -7.06 -11.00
N PRO A 51 -5.07 -6.08 -10.20
CA PRO A 51 -6.44 -6.08 -9.69
C PRO A 51 -7.50 -5.64 -10.73
N LEU A 52 -7.06 -5.24 -11.93
CA LEU A 52 -7.89 -4.86 -13.07
C LEU A 52 -7.48 -5.65 -14.32
N PRO A 53 -8.30 -5.70 -15.39
CA PRO A 53 -7.97 -6.44 -16.61
C PRO A 53 -6.79 -5.88 -17.42
N ALA A 54 -6.42 -4.61 -17.17
CA ALA A 54 -5.29 -3.93 -17.81
C ALA A 54 -4.67 -2.93 -16.83
N LEU A 55 -3.42 -2.53 -17.08
CA LEU A 55 -2.74 -1.51 -16.28
C LEU A 55 -3.53 -0.19 -16.32
N ALA A 56 -3.73 0.40 -15.14
CA ALA A 56 -4.47 1.62 -14.96
C ALA A 56 -3.57 2.74 -14.41
N PRO A 57 -3.80 4.01 -14.82
CA PRO A 57 -3.19 5.15 -14.16
C PRO A 57 -3.57 5.21 -12.68
N ILE A 58 -2.60 5.56 -11.84
CA ILE A 58 -2.83 5.87 -10.43
C ILE A 58 -3.35 7.32 -10.35
N LEU A 59 -4.57 7.48 -9.85
CA LEU A 59 -5.20 8.77 -9.61
C LEU A 59 -4.81 9.36 -8.25
N PHE A 60 -4.62 8.48 -7.27
CA PHE A 60 -4.20 8.87 -5.94
C PHE A 60 -3.29 7.81 -5.31
N SER A 61 -2.09 8.23 -4.91
CA SER A 61 -1.04 7.34 -4.39
C SER A 61 -1.18 7.08 -2.90
N TYR A 62 -0.53 6.01 -2.45
CA TYR A 62 -0.42 5.66 -1.03
C TYR A 62 0.34 6.74 -0.24
N GLY A 63 -0.08 6.97 1.01
CA GLY A 63 0.67 7.77 1.98
C GLY A 63 -0.06 8.98 2.53
N TRP A 64 0.70 9.85 3.19
CA TRP A 64 0.19 11.08 3.79
C TRP A 64 -0.16 12.12 2.71
N TYR A 65 -1.30 12.77 2.88
CA TYR A 65 -1.74 13.84 2.00
C TYR A 65 -2.38 14.98 2.79
N GLN A 66 -2.46 16.16 2.15
CA GLN A 66 -3.18 17.31 2.68
C GLN A 66 -4.41 17.56 1.80
N GLY A 67 -5.59 17.48 2.39
CA GLY A 67 -6.86 17.76 1.75
C GLY A 67 -7.04 19.25 1.44
N ALA A 68 -7.93 19.57 0.50
CA ALA A 68 -8.23 20.94 0.11
C ALA A 68 -8.86 21.78 1.24
N ASP A 69 -9.45 21.12 2.23
CA ASP A 69 -9.99 21.71 3.46
C ASP A 69 -8.92 21.92 4.55
N GLY A 70 -7.66 21.61 4.25
CA GLY A 70 -6.53 21.72 5.17
C GLY A 70 -6.36 20.52 6.10
N GLN A 71 -7.23 19.50 6.03
CA GLN A 71 -7.08 18.31 6.85
C GLN A 71 -5.93 17.42 6.36
N THR A 72 -5.22 16.79 7.30
CA THR A 72 -4.20 15.78 6.98
C THR A 72 -4.83 14.40 7.00
N GLY A 73 -4.69 13.67 5.89
CA GLY A 73 -5.20 12.32 5.72
C GLY A 73 -4.07 11.33 5.42
N PHE A 74 -4.37 10.05 5.59
CA PHE A 74 -3.48 8.97 5.16
C PHE A 74 -4.25 8.03 4.23
N HIS A 75 -3.80 7.94 2.99
CA HIS A 75 -4.38 7.05 1.99
C HIS A 75 -3.72 5.67 2.09
N SER A 76 -4.46 4.66 2.55
CA SER A 76 -3.95 3.33 2.88
C SER A 76 -3.82 2.37 1.70
N GLY A 77 -3.96 2.87 0.47
CA GLY A 77 -3.88 2.11 -0.76
C GLY A 77 -3.53 3.00 -1.95
N ILE A 78 -3.89 2.56 -3.14
CA ILE A 78 -3.85 3.35 -4.37
C ILE A 78 -5.22 3.37 -5.03
N ASP A 79 -5.53 4.47 -5.71
CA ASP A 79 -6.75 4.60 -6.49
C ASP A 79 -6.42 4.44 -7.98
N LEU A 80 -6.86 3.33 -8.56
CA LEU A 80 -6.63 2.97 -9.95
C LEU A 80 -7.80 3.44 -10.82
N LEU A 81 -7.53 4.24 -11.84
CA LEU A 81 -8.56 4.71 -12.77
C LEU A 81 -9.24 3.52 -13.47
N ALA A 82 -10.55 3.42 -13.34
CA ALA A 82 -11.35 2.38 -13.98
C ALA A 82 -12.77 2.87 -14.24
N ASN A 83 -13.31 2.56 -15.41
CA ASN A 83 -14.71 2.87 -15.71
C ASN A 83 -15.64 2.10 -14.75
N PRO A 84 -16.83 2.61 -14.41
CA PRO A 84 -17.81 1.84 -13.65
C PRO A 84 -18.12 0.51 -14.34
N GLY A 85 -18.24 -0.56 -13.58
CA GLY A 85 -18.52 -1.89 -14.14
C GLY A 85 -17.29 -2.65 -14.63
N THR A 86 -16.08 -2.08 -14.57
CA THR A 86 -14.84 -2.82 -14.88
C THR A 86 -14.68 -3.99 -13.90
N PRO A 87 -14.39 -5.22 -14.38
CA PRO A 87 -14.14 -6.36 -13.52
C PRO A 87 -12.99 -6.11 -12.54
N VAL A 88 -13.18 -6.48 -11.28
CA VAL A 88 -12.13 -6.43 -10.25
C VAL A 88 -11.65 -7.84 -9.95
N LEU A 89 -10.34 -8.05 -10.00
CA LEU A 89 -9.71 -9.37 -10.04
C LEU A 89 -8.87 -9.62 -8.78
N ALA A 90 -8.89 -10.85 -8.27
CA ALA A 90 -7.97 -11.27 -7.22
C ALA A 90 -6.52 -11.25 -7.75
N VAL A 91 -5.63 -10.54 -7.04
CA VAL A 91 -4.20 -10.45 -7.46
C VAL A 91 -3.39 -11.72 -7.15
N ASP A 92 -3.91 -12.61 -6.30
CA ASP A 92 -3.24 -13.84 -5.89
C ASP A 92 -4.26 -14.84 -5.35
N VAL A 93 -3.86 -16.09 -5.21
CA VAL A 93 -4.65 -17.14 -4.58
C VAL A 93 -4.92 -16.80 -3.12
N GLY A 94 -6.11 -17.13 -2.61
CA GLY A 94 -6.44 -16.80 -1.23
C GLY A 94 -7.84 -17.19 -0.80
N THR A 95 -8.21 -16.74 0.39
CA THR A 95 -9.55 -16.92 0.96
C THR A 95 -10.18 -15.57 1.26
N VAL A 96 -11.41 -15.37 0.82
CA VAL A 96 -12.19 -14.15 1.08
C VAL A 96 -12.45 -14.05 2.59
N ALA A 97 -11.81 -13.08 3.25
CA ALA A 97 -11.96 -12.80 4.67
C ALA A 97 -13.20 -11.95 4.96
N PHE A 98 -13.58 -11.08 4.02
CA PHE A 98 -14.75 -10.21 4.09
C PHE A 98 -15.30 -9.92 2.69
N ALA A 99 -16.63 -9.81 2.60
CA ALA A 99 -17.37 -9.42 1.40
C ALA A 99 -18.68 -8.76 1.84
N GLY A 100 -18.80 -7.44 1.68
CA GLY A 100 -19.98 -6.68 2.11
C GLY A 100 -19.73 -5.18 2.16
N GLN A 101 -20.66 -4.41 2.76
CA GLN A 101 -20.46 -2.98 2.98
C GLN A 101 -19.66 -2.69 4.25
N GLN A 102 -18.72 -1.74 4.19
CA GLN A 102 -17.94 -1.30 5.34
C GLN A 102 -17.56 0.19 5.26
N GLY A 103 -18.36 1.05 5.91
CA GLY A 103 -18.03 2.47 6.12
C GLY A 103 -17.59 3.20 4.84
N ALA A 104 -16.49 3.96 4.94
CA ALA A 104 -15.95 4.74 3.82
C ALA A 104 -15.53 3.88 2.62
N TYR A 105 -15.17 2.60 2.82
CA TYR A 105 -14.85 1.70 1.70
C TYR A 105 -16.05 1.37 0.80
N GLY A 106 -17.28 1.58 1.28
CA GLY A 106 -18.47 1.13 0.56
C GLY A 106 -18.50 -0.40 0.45
N ASN A 107 -18.82 -0.93 -0.72
CA ASN A 107 -18.72 -2.35 -0.99
C ASN A 107 -17.24 -2.76 -1.05
N LEU A 108 -16.87 -3.66 -0.16
CA LEU A 108 -15.50 -4.08 0.08
C LEU A 108 -15.38 -5.60 -0.01
N VAL A 109 -14.33 -6.04 -0.70
CA VAL A 109 -13.83 -7.41 -0.63
C VAL A 109 -12.44 -7.40 0.03
N VAL A 110 -12.20 -8.32 0.95
CA VAL A 110 -10.89 -8.53 1.59
C VAL A 110 -10.48 -9.98 1.37
N ILE A 111 -9.26 -10.19 0.88
CA ILE A 111 -8.70 -11.53 0.67
C ILE A 111 -7.46 -11.70 1.55
N ASN A 112 -7.43 -12.78 2.33
CA ASN A 112 -6.22 -13.24 3.00
C ASN A 112 -5.48 -14.22 2.09
N HIS A 113 -4.20 -13.96 1.88
CA HIS A 113 -3.31 -14.78 1.08
C HIS A 113 -2.32 -15.52 2.00
N GLN A 114 -1.50 -16.39 1.41
CA GLN A 114 -0.38 -17.01 2.12
C GLN A 114 0.69 -15.98 2.51
N GLY A 115 1.62 -16.38 3.39
CA GLY A 115 2.73 -15.51 3.83
C GLY A 115 2.30 -14.31 4.68
N GLY A 116 1.09 -14.31 5.23
CA GLY A 116 0.61 -13.20 6.07
C GLY A 116 0.32 -11.93 5.27
N ARG A 117 -0.13 -12.07 4.01
CA ARG A 117 -0.52 -10.95 3.13
C ARG A 117 -2.05 -10.84 3.05
N GLN A 118 -2.55 -9.62 2.90
CA GLN A 118 -3.97 -9.32 2.69
C GLN A 118 -4.11 -8.26 1.60
N THR A 119 -5.15 -8.38 0.79
CA THR A 119 -5.54 -7.34 -0.17
C THR A 119 -6.97 -6.87 0.06
N ARG A 120 -7.23 -5.61 -0.26
CA ARG A 120 -8.56 -5.00 -0.15
C ARG A 120 -8.97 -4.34 -1.45
N TYR A 121 -10.25 -4.47 -1.80
CA TYR A 121 -10.85 -3.99 -3.04
C TYR A 121 -12.13 -3.25 -2.69
N ALA A 122 -12.11 -1.93 -2.77
CA ALA A 122 -13.17 -1.06 -2.27
C ALA A 122 -13.87 -0.27 -3.40
N HIS A 123 -14.90 0.47 -3.00
CA HIS A 123 -15.77 1.28 -3.86
C HIS A 123 -16.49 0.49 -4.94
N LEU A 124 -16.68 -0.83 -4.74
CA LEU A 124 -17.28 -1.70 -5.74
C LEU A 124 -18.76 -1.34 -5.99
N SER A 125 -19.26 -1.52 -7.20
CA SER A 125 -20.69 -1.40 -7.50
C SER A 125 -21.45 -2.67 -7.12
N ASN A 126 -20.82 -3.85 -7.27
CA ASN A 126 -21.35 -5.13 -6.81
C ASN A 126 -20.23 -6.03 -6.29
N ILE A 127 -20.63 -7.12 -5.62
CA ILE A 127 -19.72 -8.16 -5.11
C ILE A 127 -20.24 -9.51 -5.61
N THR A 128 -19.36 -10.32 -6.22
CA THR A 128 -19.70 -11.65 -6.78
C THR A 128 -19.15 -12.81 -5.95
N VAL A 129 -18.45 -12.52 -4.86
CA VAL A 129 -17.87 -13.51 -3.95
C VAL A 129 -18.45 -13.41 -2.54
N ARG A 130 -18.23 -14.44 -1.72
CA ARG A 130 -18.68 -14.47 -0.31
C ARG A 130 -17.55 -14.82 0.64
N LYS A 131 -17.68 -14.42 1.91
CA LYS A 131 -16.75 -14.79 2.98
C LYS A 131 -16.54 -16.31 3.03
N GLY A 132 -15.29 -16.73 3.18
CA GLY A 132 -14.87 -18.13 3.21
C GLY A 132 -14.66 -18.77 1.82
N GLN A 133 -15.00 -18.08 0.74
CA GLN A 133 -14.74 -18.57 -0.62
C GLN A 133 -13.23 -18.56 -0.91
N GLN A 134 -12.74 -19.66 -1.48
CA GLN A 134 -11.40 -19.72 -2.07
C GLN A 134 -11.41 -19.08 -3.46
N VAL A 135 -10.37 -18.32 -3.77
CA VAL A 135 -10.19 -17.65 -5.05
C VAL A 135 -8.82 -17.96 -5.62
N GLN A 136 -8.76 -18.05 -6.95
CA GLN A 136 -7.53 -18.12 -7.71
C GLN A 136 -7.14 -16.71 -8.19
N THR A 137 -5.87 -16.51 -8.56
CA THR A 137 -5.44 -15.31 -9.28
C THR A 137 -6.33 -15.07 -10.50
N GLY A 138 -6.80 -13.83 -10.69
CA GLY A 138 -7.71 -13.46 -11.78
C GLY A 138 -9.19 -13.73 -11.52
N THR A 139 -9.56 -14.34 -10.38
CA THR A 139 -10.98 -14.55 -10.04
C THR A 139 -11.71 -13.20 -9.93
N THR A 140 -12.84 -13.05 -10.61
CA THR A 140 -13.68 -11.85 -10.51
C THR A 140 -14.35 -11.76 -9.14
N LEU A 141 -14.09 -10.64 -8.45
CA LEU A 141 -14.57 -10.33 -7.10
C LEU A 141 -15.84 -9.48 -7.11
N GLY A 142 -16.07 -8.79 -8.22
CA GLY A 142 -17.15 -7.85 -8.43
C GLY A 142 -16.76 -6.88 -9.55
N THR A 143 -17.37 -5.70 -9.53
CA THR A 143 -17.05 -4.64 -10.49
C THR A 143 -16.82 -3.30 -9.80
N THR A 144 -15.96 -2.47 -10.39
CA THR A 144 -15.69 -1.10 -9.93
C THR A 144 -16.98 -0.26 -9.89
N GLY A 145 -16.99 0.74 -9.02
CA GLY A 145 -18.14 1.61 -8.81
C GLY A 145 -17.71 2.90 -8.13
N SER A 146 -18.59 3.44 -7.30
CA SER A 146 -18.34 4.67 -6.52
C SER A 146 -19.07 4.62 -5.17
N THR A 147 -19.21 3.42 -4.59
CA THR A 147 -19.87 3.26 -3.29
C THR A 147 -18.96 3.70 -2.14
N GLY A 148 -19.54 4.09 -1.00
CA GLY A 148 -18.77 4.57 0.14
C GLY A 148 -18.48 6.07 0.06
N GLN A 149 -17.32 6.48 0.59
CA GLN A 149 -16.87 7.87 0.71
C GLN A 149 -15.43 7.96 0.19
N PRO A 150 -15.21 7.86 -1.14
CA PRO A 150 -13.87 7.87 -1.70
C PRO A 150 -13.20 9.25 -1.58
N ASP A 151 -11.87 9.26 -1.50
CA ASP A 151 -11.06 10.48 -1.52
C ASP A 151 -11.16 11.22 -2.87
N ILE A 152 -11.41 10.47 -3.96
CA ILE A 152 -11.60 10.99 -5.31
C ILE A 152 -13.00 10.66 -5.86
N THR A 153 -13.60 11.59 -6.59
CA THR A 153 -14.96 11.44 -7.13
C THR A 153 -15.03 10.70 -8.46
N LYS A 154 -13.90 10.58 -9.19
CA LYS A 154 -13.84 9.85 -10.45
C LYS A 154 -14.04 8.35 -10.17
N PRO A 155 -14.72 7.59 -11.04
CA PRO A 155 -14.78 6.13 -10.91
C PRO A 155 -13.37 5.51 -10.89
N HIS A 156 -13.12 4.65 -9.91
CA HIS A 156 -11.84 4.00 -9.67
C HIS A 156 -12.02 2.70 -8.89
N LEU A 157 -10.92 1.95 -8.76
CA LEU A 157 -10.75 0.93 -7.76
C LEU A 157 -9.79 1.45 -6.68
N HIS A 158 -10.24 1.50 -5.43
CA HIS A 158 -9.32 1.64 -4.29
C HIS A 158 -8.78 0.25 -3.92
N PHE A 159 -7.46 0.11 -4.02
CA PHE A 159 -6.74 -1.14 -3.81
C PHE A 159 -5.70 -1.00 -2.69
N GLU A 160 -5.76 -1.86 -1.68
CA GLU A 160 -4.78 -1.89 -0.60
C GLU A 160 -4.01 -3.20 -0.57
N VAL A 161 -2.76 -3.10 -0.12
CA VAL A 161 -1.94 -4.22 0.31
C VAL A 161 -1.65 -4.07 1.80
N ARG A 162 -1.82 -5.16 2.55
CA ARG A 162 -1.55 -5.20 3.98
C ARG A 162 -0.71 -6.42 4.34
N LEU A 163 0.18 -6.24 5.31
CA LEU A 163 0.97 -7.31 5.89
C LEU A 163 0.60 -7.51 7.36
N ASN A 164 0.61 -8.78 7.78
CA ASN A 164 0.37 -9.12 9.17
C ASN A 164 1.59 -8.75 10.02
N ALA A 165 1.36 -8.00 11.09
CA ALA A 165 2.36 -7.62 12.09
C ALA A 165 1.79 -7.83 13.49
N PRO A 166 2.60 -7.74 14.56
CA PRO A 166 2.08 -7.85 15.93
C PRO A 166 0.95 -6.86 16.27
N ALA A 167 0.94 -5.69 15.62
CA ALA A 167 -0.12 -4.69 15.74
C ALA A 167 -1.37 -4.98 14.88
N GLY A 168 -1.40 -6.10 14.16
CA GLY A 168 -2.45 -6.47 13.20
C GLY A 168 -2.07 -6.18 11.75
N TRP A 169 -3.07 -5.94 10.91
CA TRP A 169 -2.89 -5.70 9.48
C TRP A 169 -2.43 -4.27 9.19
N VAL A 170 -1.16 -4.13 8.82
CA VAL A 170 -0.52 -2.84 8.51
C VAL A 170 -0.55 -2.60 7.00
N ALA A 171 -1.07 -1.46 6.57
CA ALA A 171 -1.05 -1.05 5.17
C ALA A 171 0.38 -0.86 4.68
N GLN A 172 0.64 -1.25 3.43
CA GLN A 172 1.88 -1.06 2.71
C GLN A 172 1.58 -0.36 1.39
N ASP A 173 2.59 0.28 0.81
CA ASP A 173 2.48 0.87 -0.52
C ASP A 173 2.25 -0.23 -1.57
N PRO A 174 1.06 -0.30 -2.21
CA PRO A 174 0.75 -1.30 -3.22
C PRO A 174 1.68 -1.28 -4.44
N GLU A 175 2.29 -0.15 -4.77
CA GLU A 175 3.20 -0.02 -5.93
C GLU A 175 4.45 -0.91 -5.78
N LEU A 176 4.84 -1.22 -4.54
CA LEU A 176 5.96 -2.13 -4.23
C LEU A 176 5.62 -3.62 -4.42
N HIS A 177 4.32 -3.91 -4.58
CA HIS A 177 3.76 -5.26 -4.51
C HIS A 177 3.08 -5.68 -5.81
N LEU A 178 2.78 -4.73 -6.71
CA LEU A 178 2.21 -5.02 -8.02
C LEU A 178 3.31 -5.14 -9.06
N THR A 179 3.36 -6.27 -9.77
CA THR A 179 4.22 -6.41 -10.94
C THR A 179 3.54 -5.77 -12.15
N ALA A 180 4.24 -4.88 -12.86
CA ALA A 180 3.72 -4.14 -14.01
C ALA A 180 3.45 -5.00 -15.27
N THR A 181 3.27 -6.31 -15.15
CA THR A 181 3.13 -7.21 -16.29
C THR A 181 1.82 -7.98 -16.18
N PRO A 182 0.78 -7.62 -16.97
CA PRO A 182 -0.35 -8.50 -17.17
C PRO A 182 0.21 -9.80 -17.77
N THR A 183 0.04 -10.93 -17.09
CA THR A 183 0.33 -12.23 -17.70
C THR A 183 -0.65 -12.40 -18.84
N ALA A 184 -0.20 -12.13 -20.07
CA ALA A 184 -0.92 -12.55 -21.26
C ALA A 184 -1.08 -14.07 -21.15
N GLN A 185 -2.32 -14.54 -21.07
CA GLN A 185 -2.62 -15.96 -21.22
C GLN A 185 -2.11 -16.39 -22.59
N GLN A 186 -1.13 -17.30 -22.61
CA GLN A 186 -0.78 -18.11 -23.78
C GLN A 186 -1.84 -19.18 -23.99
#